data_AF-A0A1F8PGC4-F1
#
_entry.id   AF-A0A1F8PGC4-F1
#
_cell.length_a   1.000
_cell.length_b   1.000
_cell.length_c   1.000
_cell.angle_alpha   90.00
_cell.angle_beta   90.00
_cell.angle_gamma   90.00
#
_symmetry.space_group_name_H-M   'P 1'
#
loop_
_entity.id
_entity.type
_entity.pdbx_description
1 polymer ?
#
loop_
_entity_poly.entity_id
_entity_poly.type
_entity_poly.pdbx_seq_one_letter_code
_entity_poly.pdbx_strand_id
1 'polypeptide(L)'
;MKDLERYFTVIVLVIILALIFVPAVLAQENSPFGPTQLLEPFAPILAASTAIERFLQLVRNIISPDPEIGPLARGSKGLRYYTTIGGTLLGIGLVALSDLRLLQAVGVAFNGLADTFLTGVVVGMGTEVVHELIKVIGEGKDALRANARRDQAVG
;
A
#
# COMPACT_ATOMS: atom_id res chain seq x y z
N MET A 1 32.01 -4.36 -12.73
CA MET A 1 31.10 -5.25 -13.49
C MET A 1 30.05 -5.90 -12.58
N LYS A 2 30.40 -6.45 -11.41
CA LYS A 2 29.42 -7.07 -10.47
C LYS A 2 28.29 -6.13 -10.02
N ASP A 3 28.54 -4.83 -9.91
CA ASP A 3 27.51 -3.87 -9.51
C ASP A 3 26.49 -3.61 -10.63
N LEU A 4 26.93 -3.65 -11.90
CA LEU A 4 26.06 -3.44 -13.06
C LEU A 4 25.05 -4.59 -13.22
N GLU A 5 25.49 -5.83 -13.02
CA GLU A 5 24.59 -7.00 -13.01
C GLU A 5 23.54 -6.90 -11.90
N ARG A 6 23.92 -6.39 -10.72
CA ARG A 6 22.98 -6.18 -9.60
C ARG A 6 21.92 -5.14 -9.95
N TYR A 7 22.32 -4.00 -10.52
CA TYR A 7 21.36 -2.98 -10.97
C TYR A 7 20.42 -3.51 -12.05
N PHE A 8 20.95 -4.23 -13.03
CA PHE A 8 20.16 -4.84 -14.09
C PHE A 8 19.14 -5.84 -13.54
N THR A 9 19.56 -6.69 -12.59
CA THR A 9 18.69 -7.68 -11.94
C THR A 9 17.54 -7.00 -11.19
N VAL A 10 17.81 -5.91 -10.47
CA VAL A 10 16.78 -5.15 -9.75
C VAL A 10 15.78 -4.53 -10.72
N ILE A 11 16.24 -3.93 -11.82
CA ILE A 11 15.36 -3.31 -12.83
C ILE A 11 14.46 -4.36 -13.49
N VAL A 12 15.02 -5.51 -13.88
CA VAL A 12 14.26 -6.62 -14.46
C VAL A 12 13.21 -7.14 -13.47
N LEU A 13 13.57 -7.27 -12.20
CA LEU A 13 12.65 -7.70 -11.15
C LEU A 13 11.50 -6.69 -10.96
N VAL A 14 11.79 -5.38 -11.00
CA VAL A 14 10.78 -4.31 -10.93
C VAL A 14 9.78 -4.43 -12.08
N ILE A 15 10.29 -4.65 -13.31
CA ILE A 15 9.44 -4.80 -14.50
C ILE A 15 8.56 -6.05 -14.39
N ILE A 16 9.13 -7.18 -13.95
CA ILE A 16 8.37 -8.42 -13.76
C ILE A 16 7.29 -8.26 -12.69
N LEU A 17 7.63 -7.66 -11.54
CA LEU A 17 6.65 -7.38 -10.48
C LEU A 17 5.54 -6.45 -10.97
N ALA A 18 5.88 -5.37 -11.68
CA ALA A 18 4.90 -4.47 -12.27
C ALA A 18 3.96 -5.20 -13.24
N LEU A 19 4.50 -6.06 -14.12
CA LEU A 19 3.71 -6.84 -15.08
C LEU A 19 2.81 -7.90 -14.42
N ILE A 20 3.17 -8.42 -13.25
CA ILE A 20 2.35 -9.39 -12.50
C ILE A 20 1.22 -8.69 -11.73
N PHE A 21 1.48 -7.52 -11.15
CA PHE A 21 0.52 -6.82 -10.30
C PHE A 21 -0.47 -5.94 -11.09
N VAL A 22 -0.09 -5.41 -12.25
CA VAL A 22 -0.98 -4.58 -13.09
C VAL A 22 -2.27 -5.33 -13.51
N PRO A 23 -2.23 -6.59 -14.00
CA PRO A 23 -3.44 -7.34 -14.34
C PRO A 23 -4.35 -7.62 -13.14
N ALA A 24 -3.78 -7.84 -11.95
CA ALA A 24 -4.55 -8.09 -10.73
C ALA A 24 -5.35 -6.86 -10.27
N VAL A 25 -4.80 -5.66 -10.52
CA VAL A 25 -5.49 -4.38 -10.27
C VAL A 25 -6.59 -4.15 -11.31
N LEU A 26 -6.31 -4.44 -12.59
CA LEU A 26 -7.27 -4.25 -13.68
C LEU A 26 -8.45 -5.24 -13.65
N ALA A 27 -8.28 -6.43 -13.06
CA ALA A 27 -9.33 -7.45 -13.00
C ALA A 27 -10.46 -7.17 -11.99
N GLN A 28 -10.36 -6.12 -11.15
CA GLN A 28 -11.34 -5.85 -10.09
C GLN A 28 -12.58 -5.04 -10.52
N GLU A 29 -12.71 -4.65 -11.79
CA GLU A 29 -13.69 -3.66 -12.24
C GLU A 29 -15.19 -4.10 -12.18
N ASN A 30 -15.53 -5.33 -11.76
CA ASN A 30 -16.89 -5.88 -11.98
C ASN A 30 -17.55 -6.67 -10.83
N SER A 31 -17.16 -6.51 -9.56
CA SER A 31 -17.81 -7.26 -8.48
C SER A 31 -19.03 -6.54 -7.88
N PRO A 32 -20.26 -7.12 -7.95
CA PRO A 32 -21.43 -6.56 -7.30
C PRO A 32 -21.33 -6.74 -5.78
N PHE A 33 -21.15 -5.61 -5.11
CA PHE A 33 -21.31 -5.32 -3.69
C PHE A 33 -22.03 -6.45 -2.86
N GLY A 34 -21.28 -7.25 -2.07
CA GLY A 34 -21.74 -8.17 -0.98
C GLY A 34 -21.26 -7.80 0.46
N PRO A 35 -21.69 -8.44 1.57
CA PRO A 35 -21.44 -7.97 2.95
C PRO A 35 -19.97 -7.77 3.41
N THR A 36 -18.99 -8.18 2.60
CA THR A 36 -17.53 -7.92 2.68
C THR A 36 -17.07 -6.60 2.02
N GLN A 37 -18.00 -5.84 1.42
CA GLN A 37 -17.83 -4.64 0.60
C GLN A 37 -16.96 -3.50 1.12
N LEU A 38 -16.81 -3.34 2.44
CA LEU A 38 -16.05 -2.19 2.95
C LEU A 38 -14.53 -2.35 2.75
N LEU A 39 -14.06 -3.58 2.54
CA LEU A 39 -12.63 -3.87 2.36
C LEU A 39 -12.24 -4.15 0.92
N GLU A 40 -13.20 -4.52 0.06
CA GLU A 40 -12.98 -4.75 -1.37
C GLU A 40 -12.29 -3.56 -2.08
N PRO A 41 -12.71 -2.30 -1.85
CA PRO A 41 -12.05 -1.15 -2.48
C PRO A 41 -10.61 -0.92 -2.02
N PHE A 42 -10.23 -1.46 -0.86
CA PHE A 42 -8.87 -1.36 -0.33
C PHE A 42 -7.97 -2.53 -0.76
N ALA A 43 -8.51 -3.57 -1.40
CA ALA A 43 -7.72 -4.73 -1.81
C ALA A 43 -6.57 -4.37 -2.77
N PRO A 44 -6.74 -3.50 -3.78
CA PRO A 44 -5.64 -3.05 -4.64
C PRO A 44 -4.58 -2.26 -3.87
N ILE A 45 -5.02 -1.45 -2.90
CA ILE A 45 -4.17 -0.60 -2.07
C ILE A 45 -3.33 -1.47 -1.12
N LEU A 46 -3.94 -2.46 -0.47
CA LEU A 46 -3.26 -3.45 0.35
C LEU A 46 -2.26 -4.28 -0.47
N ALA A 47 -2.65 -4.72 -1.65
CA ALA A 47 -1.77 -5.47 -2.55
C ALA A 47 -0.55 -4.61 -2.94
N ALA A 48 -0.76 -3.35 -3.31
CA ALA A 48 0.30 -2.41 -3.63
C ALA A 48 1.23 -2.15 -2.43
N SER A 49 0.68 -1.86 -1.24
CA SER A 49 1.46 -1.67 -0.01
C SER A 49 2.31 -2.91 0.32
N THR A 50 1.72 -4.11 0.21
CA THR A 50 2.42 -5.36 0.47
C THR A 50 3.54 -5.59 -0.54
N ALA A 51 3.28 -5.31 -1.82
CA ALA A 51 4.28 -5.45 -2.88
C ALA A 51 5.47 -4.51 -2.65
N ILE A 52 5.22 -3.25 -2.29
CA ILE A 52 6.27 -2.27 -1.96
C ILE A 52 7.07 -2.73 -0.75
N GLU A 53 6.39 -3.20 0.31
CA GLU A 53 7.08 -3.67 1.51
C GLU A 53 8.01 -4.84 1.22
N ARG A 54 7.55 -5.82 0.42
CA ARG A 54 8.40 -6.93 -0.05
C ARG A 54 9.52 -6.45 -0.95
N PHE A 55 9.28 -5.48 -1.81
CA PHE A 55 10.30 -4.89 -2.66
C PHE A 55 11.40 -4.20 -1.83
N LEU A 56 11.04 -3.35 -0.87
CA LEU A 56 12.01 -2.69 0.00
C LEU A 56 12.81 -3.69 0.83
N GLN A 57 12.19 -4.77 1.29
CA GLN A 57 12.88 -5.88 1.97
C GLN A 57 13.90 -6.56 1.04
N LEU A 58 13.54 -6.81 -0.22
CA LEU A 58 14.46 -7.38 -1.21
C LEU A 58 15.62 -6.44 -1.50
N VAL A 59 15.36 -5.15 -1.77
CA VAL A 59 16.43 -4.18 -2.04
C VAL A 59 17.34 -4.02 -0.83
N ARG A 60 16.78 -3.98 0.37
CA ARG A 60 17.56 -3.98 1.62
C ARG A 60 18.47 -5.21 1.68
N ASN A 61 17.96 -6.41 1.43
CA ASN A 61 18.76 -7.64 1.46
C ASN A 61 19.88 -7.64 0.41
N ILE A 62 19.71 -6.93 -0.71
CA ILE A 62 20.74 -6.78 -1.74
C ILE A 62 21.82 -5.78 -1.31
N ILE A 63 21.43 -4.64 -0.73
CA ILE A 63 22.33 -3.55 -0.32
C ILE A 63 23.07 -3.87 0.99
N SER A 64 22.38 -4.53 1.93
CA SER A 64 22.90 -4.93 3.24
C SER A 64 22.47 -6.36 3.53
N PRO A 65 23.15 -7.36 2.90
CA PRO A 65 22.83 -8.77 3.08
C PRO A 65 23.05 -9.25 4.51
N ASP A 66 23.98 -8.61 5.23
CA ASP A 66 24.12 -8.77 6.67
C ASP A 66 23.19 -7.78 7.40
N PRO A 67 22.21 -8.26 8.19
CA PRO A 67 21.29 -7.39 8.91
C PRO A 67 21.93 -6.66 10.08
N GLU A 68 23.11 -7.05 10.54
CA GLU A 68 23.83 -6.43 11.67
C GLU A 68 24.95 -5.50 11.20
N ILE A 69 25.47 -5.70 9.99
CA ILE A 69 26.64 -4.99 9.48
C ILE A 69 26.32 -4.35 8.12
N GLY A 70 26.36 -3.02 8.04
CA GLY A 70 26.21 -2.29 6.78
C GLY A 70 25.45 -0.96 6.90
N PRO A 71 25.35 -0.20 5.79
CA PRO A 71 24.70 1.10 5.78
C PRO A 71 23.19 1.03 6.09
N LEU A 72 22.56 -0.13 5.91
CA LEU A 72 21.15 -0.40 6.24
C LEU A 72 20.98 -1.49 7.30
N ALA A 73 21.96 -1.62 8.22
CA ALA A 73 21.86 -2.52 9.37
C ALA A 73 20.61 -2.24 10.22
N ARG A 74 20.10 -3.27 10.93
CA ARG A 74 18.95 -3.16 11.84
C ARG A 74 19.20 -2.07 12.87
N GLY A 75 18.25 -1.16 13.01
CA GLY A 75 18.34 -0.04 13.97
C GLY A 75 19.14 1.17 13.46
N SER A 76 19.77 1.10 12.28
CA SER A 76 20.42 2.27 11.69
C SER A 76 19.41 3.34 11.28
N LYS A 77 19.79 4.61 11.45
CA LYS A 77 19.01 5.75 10.93
C LYS A 77 18.87 5.69 9.41
N GLY A 78 19.88 5.15 8.72
CA GLY A 78 19.89 4.95 7.27
C GLY A 78 18.80 3.98 6.80
N LEU A 79 18.61 2.86 7.51
CA LEU A 79 17.52 1.92 7.22
C LEU A 79 16.15 2.59 7.32
N ARG A 80 15.90 3.33 8.41
CA ARG A 80 14.61 4.05 8.60
C ARG A 80 14.37 5.06 7.47
N TYR A 81 15.37 5.86 7.14
CA TYR A 81 15.26 6.86 6.08
C TYR A 81 14.97 6.20 4.73
N TYR A 82 15.71 5.13 4.41
CA TYR A 82 15.55 4.39 3.17
C TYR A 82 14.16 3.75 3.04
N THR A 83 13.68 3.08 4.08
CA THR A 83 12.37 2.41 4.02
C THR A 83 11.22 3.42 3.98
N THR A 84 11.30 4.51 4.75
CA THR A 84 10.21 5.49 4.81
C THR A 84 10.16 6.36 3.56
N ILE A 85 11.27 6.98 3.16
CA ILE A 85 11.28 7.89 2.01
C ILE A 85 11.30 7.11 0.71
N GLY A 86 12.11 6.06 0.63
CA GLY A 86 12.14 5.17 -0.54
C GLY A 86 10.78 4.51 -0.77
N GLY A 87 10.12 4.03 0.29
CA GLY A 87 8.77 3.48 0.21
C GLY A 87 7.74 4.50 -0.23
N THR A 88 7.76 5.70 0.37
CA THR A 88 6.81 6.79 0.01
C THR A 88 6.96 7.22 -1.44
N LEU A 89 8.19 7.43 -1.92
CA LEU A 89 8.44 7.81 -3.32
C LEU A 89 8.02 6.69 -4.29
N LEU A 90 8.29 5.43 -3.96
CA LEU A 90 7.82 4.28 -4.73
C LEU A 90 6.30 4.18 -4.75
N GLY A 91 5.65 4.40 -3.61
CA GLY A 91 4.20 4.41 -3.49
C GLY A 91 3.57 5.48 -4.37
N ILE A 92 4.06 6.72 -4.32
CA ILE A 92 3.60 7.81 -5.18
C ILE A 92 3.83 7.47 -6.66
N GLY A 93 5.01 6.97 -7.02
CA GLY A 93 5.32 6.59 -8.40
C GLY A 93 4.42 5.48 -8.92
N LEU A 94 4.17 4.46 -8.11
CA LEU A 94 3.30 3.34 -8.47
C LEU A 94 1.86 3.80 -8.65
N VAL A 95 1.33 4.58 -7.69
CA VAL A 95 -0.04 5.09 -7.71
C VAL A 95 -0.29 6.05 -8.87
N ALA A 96 0.69 6.89 -9.21
CA ALA A 96 0.63 7.76 -10.39
C ALA A 96 0.55 6.97 -11.71
N LEU A 97 1.02 5.71 -11.74
CA LEU A 97 0.97 4.84 -12.91
C LEU A 97 -0.25 3.91 -12.94
N SER A 98 -0.84 3.59 -11.78
CA SER A 98 -1.89 2.57 -11.65
C SER A 98 -3.30 3.11 -11.41
N ASP A 99 -3.48 4.44 -11.51
CA ASP A 99 -4.74 5.18 -11.26
C ASP A 99 -5.43 4.80 -9.93
N LEU A 100 -4.64 4.32 -8.97
CA LEU A 100 -5.09 3.95 -7.63
C LEU A 100 -5.49 5.21 -6.87
N ARG A 101 -6.69 5.22 -6.31
CA ARG A 101 -7.25 6.40 -5.64
C ARG A 101 -8.07 5.95 -4.43
N LEU A 102 -7.54 6.22 -3.24
CA LEU A 102 -8.06 5.76 -1.96
C LEU A 102 -9.38 6.42 -1.61
N LEU A 103 -9.51 7.73 -1.76
CA LEU A 103 -10.76 8.43 -1.45
C LEU A 103 -11.83 8.10 -2.49
N GLN A 104 -11.45 8.02 -3.76
CA GLN A 104 -12.34 7.58 -4.83
C GLN A 104 -12.83 6.13 -4.62
N ALA A 105 -11.97 5.23 -4.11
CA ALA A 105 -12.34 3.85 -3.78
C ALA A 105 -13.42 3.78 -2.68
N VAL A 106 -13.48 4.76 -1.78
CA VAL A 106 -14.51 4.86 -0.72
C VAL A 106 -15.73 5.68 -1.19
N GLY A 107 -15.75 6.13 -2.44
CA GLY A 107 -16.83 6.95 -3.00
C GLY A 107 -16.78 8.43 -2.57
N VAL A 108 -15.66 8.89 -2.03
CA VAL A 108 -15.46 10.30 -1.66
C VAL A 108 -14.95 11.06 -2.87
N ALA A 109 -15.76 12.00 -3.37
CA ALA A 109 -15.33 12.90 -4.43
C ALA A 109 -14.27 13.88 -3.90
N PHE A 110 -13.04 13.76 -4.41
CA PHE A 110 -11.91 14.60 -4.01
C PHE A 110 -11.09 15.05 -5.22
N ASN A 111 -10.20 16.01 -5.03
CA ASN A 111 -9.27 16.41 -6.09
C ASN A 111 -8.37 15.22 -6.45
N GLY A 112 -8.40 14.79 -7.71
CA GLY A 112 -7.66 13.62 -8.18
C GLY A 112 -6.18 13.65 -7.85
N LEU A 113 -5.51 14.81 -7.97
CA LEU A 113 -4.08 14.92 -7.66
C LEU A 113 -3.79 14.74 -6.17
N ALA A 114 -4.66 15.29 -5.31
CA ALA A 114 -4.54 15.16 -3.86
C ALA A 114 -4.86 13.74 -3.39
N ASP A 115 -5.83 13.06 -4.03
CA ASP A 115 -6.15 11.65 -3.75
C ASP A 115 -5.01 10.72 -4.21
N THR A 116 -4.45 10.94 -5.40
CA THR A 116 -3.25 10.22 -5.89
C THR A 116 -2.07 10.41 -4.93
N PHE A 117 -1.82 11.63 -4.46
CA PHE A 117 -0.73 11.88 -3.50
C PHE A 117 -0.98 11.18 -2.16
N LEU A 118 -2.17 11.31 -1.60
CA LEU A 118 -2.55 10.67 -0.34
C LEU A 118 -2.43 9.14 -0.46
N THR A 119 -2.96 8.58 -1.54
CA THR A 119 -2.89 7.14 -1.83
C THR A 119 -1.44 6.69 -1.97
N GLY A 120 -0.61 7.46 -2.67
CA GLY A 120 0.83 7.19 -2.80
C GLY A 120 1.57 7.16 -1.48
N VAL A 121 1.26 8.09 -0.57
CA VAL A 121 1.83 8.12 0.79
C VAL A 121 1.37 6.91 1.60
N VAL A 122 0.06 6.64 1.62
CA VAL A 122 -0.51 5.49 2.36
C VAL A 122 0.07 4.17 1.85
N VAL A 123 0.16 4.01 0.52
CA VAL A 123 0.73 2.83 -0.12
C VAL A 123 2.22 2.69 0.20
N GLY A 124 2.96 3.80 0.13
CA GLY A 124 4.40 3.82 0.35
C GLY A 124 4.85 3.70 1.82
N MET A 125 3.98 4.02 2.77
CA MET A 125 4.21 3.79 4.20
C MET A 125 4.10 2.31 4.59
N GLY A 126 3.57 1.46 3.71
CA GLY A 126 3.48 0.02 3.90
C GLY A 126 2.16 -0.44 4.52
N THR A 127 2.09 -1.74 4.83
CA THR A 127 0.83 -2.40 5.20
C THR A 127 0.31 -2.03 6.58
N GLU A 128 1.19 -1.57 7.48
CA GLU A 128 0.84 -1.21 8.85
C GLU A 128 -0.16 -0.04 8.90
N VAL A 129 0.09 1.02 8.13
CA VAL A 129 -0.80 2.19 8.04
C VAL A 129 -2.15 1.82 7.42
N VAL A 130 -2.14 0.97 6.39
CA VAL A 130 -3.40 0.51 5.77
C VAL A 130 -4.21 -0.37 6.74
N HIS A 131 -3.53 -1.20 7.54
CA HIS A 131 -4.18 -2.03 8.54
C HIS A 131 -4.82 -1.21 9.67
N GLU A 132 -4.17 -0.14 10.12
CA GLU A 132 -4.76 0.81 11.07
C GLU A 132 -5.97 1.53 10.48
N LEU A 133 -5.88 2.01 9.24
CA LEU A 133 -7.01 2.63 8.53
C LEU A 133 -8.22 1.69 8.47
N ILE A 134 -7.99 0.41 8.16
CA ILE A 134 -9.04 -0.61 8.12
C ILE A 134 -9.69 -0.82 9.49
N LYS A 135 -8.90 -0.83 10.57
CA LYS A 135 -9.43 -0.96 11.93
C LYS A 135 -10.34 0.22 12.29
N VAL A 136 -9.91 1.45 12.02
CA VAL A 136 -10.70 2.65 12.31
C VAL A 136 -12.04 2.62 11.55
N ILE A 137 -12.02 2.21 10.28
CA ILE A 137 -13.25 2.07 9.48
C ILE A 137 -14.16 0.97 10.04
N GLY A 138 -13.59 -0.15 10.49
CA GLY A 138 -14.31 -1.25 11.14
C GLY A 138 -15.01 -0.80 12.43
N GLU A 139 -14.29 -0.11 13.31
CA GLU A 139 -14.83 0.41 14.58
C GLU A 139 -15.97 1.42 14.36
N GLY A 140 -15.84 2.31 13.36
CA GLY A 140 -16.88 3.26 13.00
C GLY A 140 -18.19 2.57 12.54
N LYS A 141 -18.09 1.46 11.82
CA LYS A 141 -19.24 0.66 11.39
C LYS A 141 -19.97 0.03 12.58
N ASP A 142 -19.21 -0.50 13.54
CA ASP A 142 -19.78 -1.15 14.71
C ASP A 142 -20.45 -0.14 15.64
N ALA A 143 -19.88 1.06 15.79
CA ALA A 143 -20.51 2.17 16.49
C ALA A 143 -21.84 2.61 15.84
N LEU A 144 -21.88 2.73 14.50
CA LEU A 144 -23.11 3.05 13.75
C LEU A 144 -24.18 1.98 13.93
N ARG A 145 -23.80 0.69 13.88
CA ARG A 145 -24.73 -0.42 14.11
C ARG A 145 -25.26 -0.46 15.54
N ALA A 146 -24.43 -0.13 16.53
CA ALA A 146 -24.85 -0.05 17.93
C ALA A 146 -25.87 1.08 18.15
N ASN A 147 -25.68 2.24 17.50
CA ASN A 147 -26.64 3.34 17.54
C ASN A 147 -27.96 2.98 16.85
N ALA A 148 -27.91 2.38 15.65
CA ALA A 148 -29.13 1.95 14.95
C ALA A 148 -29.97 0.94 15.75
N ARG A 149 -29.32 0.06 16.53
CA ARG A 149 -30.01 -0.88 17.44
C ARG A 149 -30.59 -0.19 18.67
N ARG A 150 -29.96 0.87 19.18
CA ARG A 150 -30.51 1.69 20.28
C ARG A 150 -31.77 2.43 19.84
N ASP A 151 -31.76 3.02 18.65
CA ASP A 151 -32.91 3.76 18.14
C ASP A 151 -34.13 2.84 17.92
N GLN A 152 -33.91 1.58 17.51
CA GLN A 152 -34.96 0.56 17.40
C GLN A 152 -35.49 0.02 18.73
N ALA A 153 -34.75 0.21 19.84
CA ALA A 153 -35.16 -0.24 21.17
C ALA A 153 -35.93 0.85 21.96
N VAL A 154 -35.93 2.08 21.47
CA VAL A 154 -36.54 3.25 22.12
C VAL A 154 -37.82 3.72 21.39
N GLY A 155 -38.08 3.22 20.18
CA GLY A 155 -39.33 3.42 19.43
C GLY A 155 -40.29 2.25 19.58
#